data_AF-A0A3N5EF90-F1
#
_entry.id   AF-A0A3N5EF90-F1
#
_cell.length_a   1.000
_cell.length_b   1.000
_cell.length_c   1.000
_cell.angle_alpha   90.00
_cell.angle_beta   90.00
_cell.angle_gamma   90.00
#
_symmetry.space_group_name_H-M   'P 1'
#
loop_
_entity.id
_entity.type
_entity.pdbx_description
1 polymer ?
#
loop_
_entity_poly.entity_id
_entity_poly.type
_entity_poly.pdbx_seq_one_letter_code
_entity_poly.pdbx_strand_id
1 'polypeptide(L)' 'MSIKFYCPCGQKLSVGDELLGKHVRCPKCQRVLTPPQPLLNHTEINEPPEDNSETKKVPPSL' A
#
# COMPACT_ATOMS: atom_id res chain seq x y z
N MET A 1 8.68 -9.67 -11.18
CA MET A 1 7.46 -9.40 -11.95
C MET A 1 7.59 -8.01 -12.59
N SER A 2 6.54 -7.50 -13.24
CA SER A 2 6.53 -6.15 -13.80
C SER A 2 5.20 -5.46 -13.55
N ILE A 3 5.22 -4.18 -13.19
CA ILE A 3 4.01 -3.36 -13.06
C ILE A 3 3.78 -2.55 -14.33
N LYS A 4 2.51 -2.22 -14.62
CA LYS A 4 2.11 -1.40 -15.76
C LYS A 4 1.52 -0.09 -15.25
N PHE A 5 1.97 1.05 -15.77
CA PHE A 5 1.46 2.37 -15.42
C PHE A 5 1.52 3.32 -16.62
N TYR A 6 0.86 4.47 -16.51
CA TYR A 6 0.81 5.46 -17.58
C TYR A 6 1.70 6.66 -17.26
N CYS A 7 2.49 7.07 -18.24
CA CYS A 7 3.17 8.35 -18.23
C CYS A 7 2.15 9.48 -18.49
N PRO A 8 2.32 10.70 -17.93
CA PRO A 8 1.48 11.85 -18.23
C PRO A 8 1.45 12.28 -19.72
N CYS A 9 2.36 11.76 -20.56
CA CYS A 9 2.30 11.95 -22.02
C CYS A 9 1.35 10.96 -22.73
N GLY A 10 0.66 10.10 -21.97
CA GLY A 10 -0.20 9.04 -22.48
C GLY A 10 0.52 7.73 -22.86
N GLN A 11 1.84 7.63 -22.68
CA GLN A 11 2.57 6.39 -22.96
C GLN A 11 2.32 5.34 -21.87
N LYS A 12 2.04 4.09 -22.28
CA LYS A 12 1.95 2.95 -21.36
C LYS A 12 3.33 2.39 -21.11
N LEU A 13 3.73 2.34 -19.84
CA LEU A 13 5.04 1.86 -19.41
C LEU A 13 4.88 0.58 -18.61
N SER A 14 5.85 -0.33 -18.76
CA SER A 14 5.98 -1.53 -17.95
C SER A 14 7.39 -1.53 -17.37
N VAL A 15 7.52 -1.69 -16.06
CA VAL A 15 8.83 -1.72 -15.37
C VAL A 15 8.88 -2.89 -14.41
N GLY A 16 10.08 -3.45 -14.21
CA GLY A 16 10.31 -4.51 -13.24
C GLY A 16 10.15 -4.03 -11.79
N ASP A 17 9.91 -4.95 -10.86
CA ASP A 17 9.75 -4.62 -9.44
C ASP A 17 11.01 -3.96 -8.85
N GLU A 18 12.19 -4.28 -9.38
CA GLU A 18 13.48 -3.69 -8.99
C GLU A 18 13.56 -2.17 -9.23
N LEU A 19 12.71 -1.64 -10.10
CA LEU A 19 12.65 -0.22 -10.47
C LEU A 19 11.54 0.53 -9.72
N LEU A 20 10.75 -0.14 -8.88
CA LEU A 20 9.72 0.49 -8.07
C LEU A 20 10.35 1.48 -7.08
N GLY A 21 9.76 2.67 -6.98
CA GLY A 21 10.30 3.75 -6.17
C GLY A 21 11.61 4.37 -6.69
N LYS A 22 12.17 3.89 -7.82
CA LYS A 22 13.34 4.48 -8.47
C LYS A 22 12.94 5.43 -9.60
N HIS A 23 13.87 6.26 -10.04
CA HIS A 23 13.66 7.13 -11.20
C HIS A 23 13.80 6.35 -12.50
N VAL A 24 12.75 6.36 -13.32
CA VAL A 24 12.74 5.75 -14.66
C VAL A 24 12.48 6.80 -15.73
N ARG A 25 12.99 6.58 -16.95
CA ARG A 25 12.81 7.50 -18.07
C ARG A 25 11.77 6.98 -19.05
N CYS A 26 10.81 7.81 -19.43
CA CYS A 26 9.85 7.47 -20.47
C CYS A 26 10.53 7.43 -21.85
N PRO A 27 10.46 6.33 -22.62
CA PRO A 27 11.07 6.25 -23.95
C PRO A 27 10.40 7.18 -24.98
N LYS A 28 9.14 7.60 -24.76
CA LYS A 28 8.40 8.46 -25.68
C LYS A 28 8.75 9.94 -25.51
N CYS A 29 8.60 10.46 -24.30
CA CYS A 29 8.76 11.89 -24.00
C CYS A 29 10.05 12.22 -23.22
N GLN A 30 10.85 11.20 -22.89
CA GLN A 30 12.12 11.31 -22.15
C GLN A 30 12.02 11.94 -20.74
N ARG A 31 10.80 12.10 -20.23
CA ARG A 31 10.52 12.57 -18.88
C ARG A 31 10.92 11.53 -17.84
N VAL A 32 11.49 11.98 -16.73
CA VAL A 32 11.80 11.16 -15.55
C VAL A 32 10.56 11.05 -14.67
N LEU A 33 10.19 9.83 -14.31
CA LEU A 33 9.02 9.48 -13.51
C LEU A 33 9.44 8.51 -12.42
N THR A 34 8.67 8.43 -11.35
CA THR A 34 8.83 7.42 -10.31
C THR A 34 7.67 6.42 -10.39
N PRO A 35 7.91 5.12 -10.66
CA PRO A 35 6.87 4.12 -10.71
C PRO A 35 6.17 3.97 -9.34
N PRO A 36 4.85 3.76 -9.30
CA PRO A 36 4.12 3.59 -8.06
C PRO A 36 4.55 2.30 -7.38
N GLN A 37 4.82 2.37 -6.08
CA GLN A 37 5.04 1.17 -5.29
C GLN A 37 3.67 0.49 -5.08
N PRO A 38 3.55 -0.83 -5.28
CA PRO A 38 2.35 -1.53 -4.85
C PRO A 38 2.25 -1.30 -3.35
N LEU A 39 1.21 -0.56 -2.94
CA LEU A 39 0.78 -0.53 -1.55
C LEU A 39 0.40 -1.98 -1.25
N LEU A 40 1.32 -2.75 -0.66
CA LEU A 40 0.98 -4.03 -0.07
C LEU A 40 -0.13 -3.74 0.92
N ASN A 41 -1.34 -4.08 0.51
CA ASN A 41 -2.54 -3.98 1.30
C ASN A 41 -2.31 -4.95 2.47
N HIS A 42 -1.72 -4.47 3.57
CA HIS A 42 -2.03 -5.03 4.87
C HIS A 42 -3.45 -4.57 5.15
N THR A 43 -4.41 -5.24 4.52
CA THR A 43 -5.75 -5.25 5.09
C THR A 43 -5.61 -6.07 6.38
N GLU A 44 -5.28 -5.39 7.46
CA GLU A 44 -5.77 -5.76 8.78
C GLU A 44 -7.09 -4.99 8.93
N ILE A 45 -8.13 -5.37 8.20
CA ILE A 45 -9.21 -6.19 8.78
C ILE A 45 -8.71 -7.06 9.93
N ASN A 46 -8.65 -6.47 11.12
CA ASN A 46 -9.37 -6.92 12.32
C ASN A 46 -9.61 -5.65 13.17
N GLU A 47 -10.82 -5.07 13.07
CA GLU A 47 -11.75 -4.92 14.20
C GLU A 47 -11.38 -3.76 15.15
N PRO A 48 -12.25 -2.75 15.34
CA PRO A 48 -12.07 -1.81 16.45
C PRO A 48 -11.99 -2.63 17.74
N PRO A 49 -11.12 -2.27 18.71
CA PRO A 49 -11.07 -2.97 19.98
C PRO A 49 -12.47 -2.97 20.56
N GLU A 50 -13.05 -4.16 20.71
CA GLU A 50 -14.29 -4.32 21.46
C GLU A 50 -14.00 -3.77 22.87
N ASP A 51 -14.58 -2.61 23.14
CA ASP A 51 -14.69 -2.01 24.47
C ASP A 51 -15.58 -2.92 25.32
N ASN A 52 -15.05 -4.07 25.73
CA ASN A 52 -15.59 -4.85 26.83
C ASN A 52 -14.88 -4.36 28.10
N SER A 53 -15.32 -3.21 28.59
CA SER A 53 -15.11 -2.81 29.99
C SER A 53 -16.00 -3.69 30.89
N GLU A 54 -15.75 -5.00 30.92
CA GLU A 54 -16.32 -5.90 31.92
C GLU A 54 -15.63 -5.59 33.26
N THR A 55 -16.29 -4.74 34.04
CA THR A 55 -16.10 -4.69 35.49
C THR A 55 -16.23 -6.11 36.03
N LYS A 56 -15.11 -6.74 36.35
CA LYS A 56 -15.13 -7.89 37.25
C LYS A 56 -13.79 -8.12 37.91
N LYS A 57 -13.75 -7.73 39.19
CA LYS A 57 -13.34 -8.56 40.35
C LYS A 57 -13.28 -7.60 41.54
N VAL A 58 -13.91 -7.86 42.67
CA VAL A 58 -14.16 -9.11 43.41
C VAL A 58 -15.06 -8.74 44.62
N PRO A 59 -15.51 -9.66 45.51
CA PRO A 59 -16.05 -11.03 45.41
C PRO A 59 -17.37 -11.16 46.27
N PRO A 60 -17.97 -12.35 46.46
CA PRO A 60 -19.34 -12.52 46.98
C PRO A 60 -19.47 -12.61 48.52
N SER A 61 -20.70 -12.33 48.99
CA SER A 61 -21.39 -12.72 50.23
C SER A 61 -20.66 -12.69 51.59
N LEU A 62 -21.18 -11.85 52.50
CA LEU A 62 -21.71 -12.27 53.81
C LEU A 62 -22.88 -11.36 54.23
#